data_AF-A0A445B1D9-F1
#
_entry.id   AF-A0A445B1D9-F1
#
_cell.length_a   1.000
_cell.length_b   1.000
_cell.length_c   1.000
_cell.angle_alpha   90.00
_cell.angle_beta   90.00
_cell.angle_gamma   90.00
#
_symmetry.space_group_name_H-M   'P 1'
#
loop_
_entity.id
_entity.type
_entity.pdbx_description
1 polymer ?
#
loop_
_entity_poly.entity_id
_entity_poly.type
_entity_poly.pdbx_seq_one_letter_code
_entity_poly.pdbx_strand_id
1 'polypeptide(L)'
;MQETLHNHPRIESAAAADDDDFLETGGTGCDDKDKRIQKDENLFLNWPLMSSIIVYCVFSLHDMAYQEVFSLWAVSPRRLGGLNFTTDNVGDVLSVTGTGLIIYQLFVYPKLEKAFGPIGLARIAGVVSIPLLQSYPFIAMLSGFTLYLLINIASVSKNLLQVSIITGMFLLQNRAVEQHQRGAANGIAMTAMSIFKTIGPAGGGAILAWSQKRMGASFLPGVHMLFFILNIVMGLGVLLLFTPFLTIRKNTPTT
;
A
#
# COMPACT_ATOMS: atom_id res chain seq x y z
N MET A 1 -30.48 -24.73 19.77
CA MET A 1 -31.57 -25.70 19.56
C MET A 1 -31.51 -26.12 18.11
N GLN A 2 -31.50 -27.42 17.88
CA GLN A 2 -31.23 -28.14 16.64
C GLN A 2 -32.55 -28.68 16.05
N GLU A 3 -32.46 -29.25 14.84
CA GLU A 3 -33.43 -30.14 14.13
C GLU A 3 -34.28 -29.49 13.02
N THR A 4 -34.58 -30.12 11.86
CA THR A 4 -34.39 -31.48 11.27
C THR A 4 -34.70 -31.36 9.74
N LEU A 5 -33.92 -31.93 8.80
CA LEU A 5 -33.91 -33.28 8.22
C LEU A 5 -35.20 -33.75 7.48
N HIS A 6 -35.00 -34.24 6.23
CA HIS A 6 -35.83 -35.04 5.29
C HIS A 6 -36.25 -34.29 4.01
N ASN A 7 -36.13 -34.83 2.79
CA ASN A 7 -36.46 -36.19 2.36
C ASN A 7 -35.68 -36.64 1.10
N HIS A 8 -35.47 -37.95 0.90
CA HIS A 8 -34.93 -38.58 -0.31
C HIS A 8 -35.92 -39.67 -0.79
N PRO A 9 -36.18 -39.87 -2.10
CA PRO A 9 -36.70 -41.14 -2.59
C PRO A 9 -35.55 -42.04 -3.06
N ARG A 10 -35.70 -43.33 -2.77
CA ARG A 10 -34.81 -44.43 -3.14
C ARG A 10 -35.65 -45.42 -3.96
N ILE A 11 -35.23 -45.75 -5.17
CA ILE A 11 -35.60 -46.99 -5.85
C ILE A 11 -34.29 -47.58 -6.37
N GLU A 12 -34.00 -48.80 -5.91
CA GLU A 12 -32.81 -49.58 -6.24
C GLU A 12 -33.07 -50.55 -7.39
N SER A 13 -31.99 -50.76 -8.16
CA SER A 13 -31.56 -52.00 -8.83
C SER A 13 -32.30 -52.46 -10.10
N ALA A 14 -31.57 -52.54 -11.22
CA ALA A 14 -31.04 -53.82 -11.72
C ALA A 14 -30.36 -53.70 -13.11
N ALA A 15 -29.30 -54.49 -13.25
CA ALA A 15 -28.83 -55.21 -14.44
C ALA A 15 -28.00 -54.49 -15.54
N ALA A 16 -26.85 -55.12 -15.78
CA ALA A 16 -25.88 -54.96 -16.85
C ALA A 16 -26.41 -55.23 -18.27
N ALA A 17 -25.76 -54.68 -19.29
CA ALA A 17 -25.03 -55.42 -20.35
C ALA A 17 -24.71 -54.53 -21.57
N ASP A 18 -23.68 -54.98 -22.29
CA ASP A 18 -22.96 -54.44 -23.44
C ASP A 18 -23.73 -54.15 -24.75
N ASP A 19 -22.99 -53.44 -25.62
CA ASP A 19 -22.94 -53.52 -27.09
C ASP A 19 -23.90 -52.71 -28.00
N ASP A 20 -23.24 -51.73 -28.64
CA ASP A 20 -23.07 -51.52 -30.08
C ASP A 20 -24.18 -50.91 -30.98
N ASP A 21 -23.65 -50.05 -31.87
CA ASP A 21 -24.08 -49.75 -33.23
C ASP A 21 -24.83 -48.43 -33.60
N PHE A 22 -24.17 -47.78 -34.57
CA PHE A 22 -24.63 -47.01 -35.74
C PHE A 22 -25.49 -45.72 -35.67
N LEU A 23 -24.83 -44.64 -36.10
CA LEU A 23 -25.25 -43.55 -37.03
C LEU A 23 -26.73 -43.12 -37.10
N GLU A 24 -27.01 -41.84 -36.86
CA GLU A 24 -27.15 -40.83 -37.93
C GLU A 24 -27.65 -39.44 -37.44
N THR A 25 -27.01 -38.43 -38.02
CA THR A 25 -27.49 -37.08 -38.42
C THR A 25 -28.67 -36.39 -37.71
N GLY A 26 -28.44 -35.12 -37.33
CA GLY A 26 -29.52 -34.16 -37.10
C GLY A 26 -29.16 -33.04 -36.14
N GLY A 27 -28.55 -31.98 -36.65
CA GLY A 27 -28.02 -30.89 -35.84
C GLY A 27 -29.08 -30.10 -35.07
N THR A 28 -28.67 -29.49 -33.97
CA THR A 28 -29.14 -28.16 -33.56
C THR A 28 -28.10 -27.60 -32.59
N GLY A 29 -27.68 -26.36 -32.82
CA GLY A 29 -26.71 -25.70 -31.95
C GLY A 29 -27.18 -25.64 -30.51
N CYS A 30 -26.41 -26.24 -29.62
CA CYS A 30 -26.31 -25.91 -28.21
C CYS A 30 -24.96 -26.48 -27.74
N ASP A 31 -24.38 -25.88 -26.71
CA ASP A 31 -23.14 -26.32 -26.04
C ASP A 31 -21.81 -25.77 -26.56
N ASP A 32 -21.83 -24.52 -27.02
CA ASP A 32 -20.64 -23.66 -27.01
C ASP A 32 -20.74 -22.53 -25.95
N LYS A 33 -21.60 -22.72 -24.94
CA LYS A 33 -21.80 -21.77 -23.84
C LYS A 33 -20.98 -22.07 -22.58
N ASP A 34 -20.47 -23.29 -22.45
CA ASP A 34 -19.62 -23.70 -21.30
C ASP A 34 -18.11 -23.74 -21.61
N LYS A 35 -17.71 -23.55 -22.87
CA LYS A 35 -16.29 -23.39 -23.26
C LYS A 35 -15.76 -21.95 -23.15
N ARG A 36 -16.56 -21.03 -22.63
CA ARG A 36 -16.05 -19.76 -22.06
C ARG A 36 -15.76 -19.94 -20.58
N ILE A 37 -14.96 -20.96 -20.24
CA ILE A 37 -14.06 -20.84 -19.10
C ILE A 37 -13.26 -19.58 -19.42
N GLN A 38 -13.58 -18.48 -18.74
CA GLN A 38 -12.84 -17.22 -18.85
C GLN A 38 -11.37 -17.62 -18.76
N LYS A 39 -10.64 -17.40 -19.86
CA LYS A 39 -9.21 -17.70 -19.90
C LYS A 39 -8.61 -16.83 -18.81
N ASP A 40 -8.34 -17.42 -17.64
CA ASP A 40 -7.79 -16.73 -16.48
C ASP A 40 -6.49 -16.08 -16.95
N GLU A 41 -6.55 -14.79 -17.26
CA GLU A 41 -5.36 -14.06 -17.69
C GLU A 41 -4.38 -14.10 -16.51
N ASN A 42 -3.16 -14.58 -16.77
CA ASN A 42 -2.12 -14.67 -15.76
C ASN A 42 -1.84 -13.28 -15.18
N LEU A 43 -2.27 -13.05 -13.94
CA LEU A 43 -2.11 -11.77 -13.24
C LEU A 43 -0.64 -11.31 -13.16
N PHE A 44 0.29 -12.26 -13.09
CA PHE A 44 1.73 -11.96 -13.08
C PHE A 44 2.26 -11.40 -14.42
N LEU A 45 1.58 -11.66 -15.53
CA LEU A 45 1.92 -11.09 -16.84
C LEU A 45 1.24 -9.73 -17.06
N ASN A 46 0.27 -9.35 -16.22
CA ASN A 46 -0.37 -8.04 -16.27
C ASN A 46 0.59 -6.96 -15.74
N TRP A 47 1.37 -6.39 -16.64
CA TRP A 47 2.37 -5.37 -16.31
C TRP A 47 1.80 -4.12 -15.59
N PRO A 48 0.64 -3.55 -15.99
CA PRO A 48 -0.01 -2.49 -15.22
C PRO A 48 -0.28 -2.87 -13.75
N LEU A 49 -0.73 -4.10 -13.50
CA LEU A 49 -0.92 -4.60 -12.13
C LEU A 49 0.42 -4.72 -11.41
N MET A 50 1.38 -5.44 -12.01
CA MET A 50 2.66 -5.74 -11.37
C MET A 50 3.48 -4.49 -11.08
N SER A 51 3.54 -3.52 -12.00
CA SER A 51 4.19 -2.23 -11.77
C SER A 51 3.55 -1.49 -10.59
N SER A 52 2.21 -1.46 -10.51
CA SER A 52 1.51 -0.84 -9.38
C SER A 52 1.75 -1.58 -8.05
N ILE A 53 1.94 -2.90 -8.06
CA ILE A 53 2.29 -3.68 -6.86
C ILE A 53 3.72 -3.35 -6.41
N ILE A 54 4.69 -3.24 -7.33
CA ILE A 54 6.07 -2.91 -6.98
C ILE A 54 6.15 -1.50 -6.36
N VAL A 55 5.48 -0.51 -6.96
CA VAL A 55 5.41 0.85 -6.39
C VAL A 55 4.78 0.82 -4.99
N TYR A 56 3.68 0.08 -4.84
CA TYR A 56 3.01 -0.10 -3.57
C TYR A 56 3.93 -0.70 -2.50
N CYS A 57 4.73 -1.73 -2.84
CA CYS A 57 5.71 -2.34 -1.95
C CYS A 57 6.78 -1.34 -1.49
N VAL A 58 7.35 -0.53 -2.40
CA VAL A 58 8.37 0.48 -2.07
C VAL A 58 7.81 1.53 -1.10
N PHE A 59 6.63 2.08 -1.39
CA PHE A 59 6.00 3.06 -0.49
C PHE A 59 5.61 2.46 0.85
N SER A 60 5.22 1.19 0.89
CA SER A 60 4.85 0.50 2.14
C SER A 60 6.07 0.19 3.01
N LEU A 61 7.19 -0.19 2.39
CA LEU A 61 8.47 -0.32 3.07
C LEU A 61 8.89 1.02 3.67
N HIS A 62 8.83 2.09 2.88
CA HIS A 62 9.14 3.44 3.35
C HIS A 62 8.23 3.86 4.51
N ASP A 63 6.93 3.60 4.41
CA ASP A 63 5.98 3.93 5.49
C ASP A 63 6.31 3.21 6.79
N MET A 64 6.55 1.90 6.72
CA MET A 64 6.87 1.12 7.90
C MET A 64 8.21 1.53 8.51
N ALA A 65 9.22 1.81 7.69
CA ALA A 65 10.49 2.36 8.16
C ALA A 65 10.31 3.73 8.80
N TYR A 66 9.50 4.62 8.22
CA TYR A 66 9.19 5.93 8.79
C TYR A 66 8.50 5.82 10.16
N GLN A 67 7.50 4.95 10.31
CA GLN A 67 6.78 4.79 11.58
C GLN A 67 7.72 4.31 12.70
N GLU A 68 8.56 3.32 12.41
CA GLU A 68 9.58 2.83 13.35
C GLU A 68 10.58 3.94 13.71
N VAL A 69 11.15 4.58 12.69
CA VAL A 69 12.14 5.65 12.86
C VAL A 69 11.55 6.79 13.67
N PHE A 70 10.33 7.24 13.34
CA PHE A 70 9.68 8.35 14.03
C PHE A 70 9.50 8.05 15.52
N SER A 71 9.03 6.84 15.86
CA SER A 71 8.84 6.41 17.24
C SER A 71 10.17 6.38 18.01
N LEU A 72 11.18 5.70 17.48
CA LEU A 72 12.49 5.59 18.13
C LEU A 72 13.23 6.93 18.22
N TRP A 73 13.15 7.75 17.18
CA TRP A 73 13.77 9.07 17.14
C TRP A 73 13.09 10.06 18.08
N ALA A 74 11.76 10.04 18.18
CA ALA A 74 11.02 10.92 19.09
C ALA A 74 11.40 10.65 20.55
N VAL A 75 11.53 9.38 20.96
CA VAL A 75 11.94 9.00 22.32
C VAL A 75 13.44 9.21 22.56
N SER A 76 14.26 9.23 21.52
CA SER A 76 15.71 9.37 21.64
C SER A 76 16.12 10.68 22.36
N PRO A 77 17.16 10.66 23.21
CA PRO A 77 17.64 11.86 23.90
C PRO A 77 18.08 12.98 22.95
N ARG A 78 17.98 14.23 23.40
CA ARG A 78 18.41 15.42 22.62
C ARG A 78 19.87 15.35 22.16
N ARG A 79 20.76 14.75 22.96
CA ARG A 79 22.18 14.56 22.59
C ARG A 79 22.40 13.69 21.34
N LEU A 80 21.41 12.88 20.96
CA LEU A 80 21.41 12.05 19.73
C LEU A 80 20.53 12.66 18.63
N GLY A 81 20.12 13.93 18.78
CA GLY A 81 19.24 14.64 17.86
C GLY A 81 17.78 14.21 17.91
N GLY A 82 17.37 13.39 18.89
CA GLY A 82 15.97 13.02 19.11
C GLY A 82 15.16 14.13 19.80
N LEU A 83 13.89 13.85 20.12
CA LEU A 83 13.00 14.85 20.75
C LEU A 83 12.95 14.77 22.28
N ASN A 84 13.44 13.66 22.85
CA ASN A 84 13.35 13.34 24.28
C ASN A 84 11.90 13.29 24.78
N PHE A 85 10.99 12.78 23.95
CA PHE A 85 9.59 12.55 24.30
C PHE A 85 9.45 11.29 25.15
N THR A 86 8.41 11.25 26.00
CA THR A 86 7.99 9.99 26.62
C THR A 86 7.22 9.15 25.60
N THR A 87 7.11 7.85 25.85
CA THR A 87 6.26 6.96 25.04
C THR A 87 4.81 7.44 25.00
N ASP A 88 4.31 8.01 26.11
CA ASP A 88 2.97 8.58 26.18
C ASP A 88 2.80 9.74 25.19
N ASN A 89 3.77 10.66 25.12
CA ASN A 89 3.70 11.77 24.16
C ASN A 89 3.73 11.28 22.71
N VAL A 90 4.48 10.21 22.41
CA VAL A 90 4.45 9.59 21.08
C VAL A 90 3.08 8.96 20.82
N GLY A 91 2.51 8.28 21.82
CA GLY A 91 1.15 7.73 21.77
C GLY A 91 0.09 8.80 21.48
N ASP A 92 0.18 9.97 22.10
CA ASP A 92 -0.72 11.10 21.84
C ASP A 92 -0.63 11.56 20.37
N VAL A 93 0.59 11.77 19.87
CA VAL A 93 0.83 12.20 18.48
C VAL A 93 0.25 11.18 17.48
N LEU A 94 0.48 9.89 17.73
CA LEU A 94 -0.02 8.82 16.88
C LEU A 94 -1.54 8.69 16.95
N SER A 95 -2.14 8.91 18.12
CA SER A 95 -3.60 8.87 18.31
C SER A 95 -4.32 10.01 17.59
N VAL A 96 -3.79 11.23 17.69
CA VAL A 96 -4.27 12.40 16.93
C VAL A 96 -4.14 12.13 15.43
N THR A 97 -3.01 11.58 15.00
CA THR A 97 -2.77 11.20 13.61
C THR A 97 -3.78 10.16 13.12
N GLY A 98 -4.01 9.09 13.87
CA GLY A 98 -4.98 8.04 13.54
C GLY A 98 -6.39 8.58 13.35
N THR A 99 -6.82 9.46 14.26
CA THR A 99 -8.15 10.10 14.17
C THR A 99 -8.27 10.99 12.93
N GLY A 100 -7.25 11.79 12.64
CA GLY A 100 -7.21 12.64 11.45
C GLY A 100 -7.24 11.85 10.13
N LEU A 101 -6.56 10.69 10.10
CA LEU A 101 -6.55 9.82 8.93
C LEU A 101 -7.94 9.27 8.60
N ILE A 102 -8.72 8.87 9.61
CA ILE A 102 -10.08 8.35 9.39
C ILE A 102 -10.96 9.42 8.72
N ILE A 103 -10.94 10.65 9.26
CA ILE A 103 -11.71 11.77 8.71
C ILE A 103 -11.27 12.08 7.27
N TYR A 104 -9.96 12.13 7.03
CA TYR A 104 -9.41 12.39 5.70
C TYR A 104 -9.85 11.32 4.69
N GLN A 105 -9.73 10.04 5.04
CA GLN A 105 -10.01 8.94 4.13
C GLN A 105 -11.48 8.88 3.74
N LEU A 106 -12.39 9.16 4.68
CA LEU A 106 -13.83 9.10 4.43
C LEU A 106 -14.35 10.31 3.64
N PHE A 107 -13.86 11.51 3.92
CA PHE A 107 -14.48 12.74 3.40
C PHE A 107 -13.64 13.54 2.42
N VAL A 108 -12.31 13.50 2.57
CA VAL A 108 -11.39 14.38 1.83
C VAL A 108 -10.75 13.65 0.66
N TYR A 109 -10.24 12.44 0.88
CA TYR A 109 -9.60 11.65 -0.16
C TYR A 109 -10.48 11.44 -1.40
N PRO A 110 -11.78 11.06 -1.29
CA PRO A 110 -12.63 10.88 -2.49
C PRO A 110 -12.78 12.16 -3.32
N LYS A 111 -12.82 13.32 -2.66
CA LYS A 111 -12.90 14.63 -3.34
C LYS A 111 -11.60 14.94 -4.09
N LEU A 112 -10.46 14.68 -3.45
CA LEU A 112 -9.14 14.88 -4.05
C LEU A 112 -8.86 13.89 -5.19
N GLU A 113 -9.25 12.62 -5.03
CA GLU A 113 -9.11 11.59 -6.07
C GLU A 113 -9.96 11.93 -7.29
N LYS A 114 -11.19 12.46 -7.09
CA LYS A 114 -12.02 12.95 -8.20
C LYS A 114 -11.40 14.15 -8.94
N ALA A 115 -10.70 15.04 -8.22
CA ALA A 115 -10.12 16.25 -8.80
C ALA A 115 -8.77 16.01 -9.52
N PHE A 116 -7.87 15.22 -8.92
CA PHE A 116 -6.50 15.04 -9.39
C PHE A 116 -6.24 13.65 -10.01
N GLY A 117 -7.18 12.72 -9.86
CA GLY A 117 -6.97 11.31 -10.14
C GLY A 117 -6.03 10.64 -9.12
N PRO A 118 -6.03 9.30 -9.03
CA PRO A 118 -5.20 8.58 -8.06
C PRO A 118 -3.70 8.78 -8.29
N ILE A 119 -3.27 8.88 -9.56
CA ILE A 119 -1.85 9.05 -9.90
C ILE A 119 -1.37 10.49 -9.68
N GLY A 120 -2.18 11.47 -10.10
CA GLY A 120 -1.85 12.88 -9.90
C GLY A 120 -1.72 13.18 -8.40
N LEU A 121 -2.69 12.70 -7.62
CA LEU A 121 -2.68 12.83 -6.16
C LEU A 121 -1.47 12.13 -5.53
N ALA A 122 -1.15 10.89 -5.93
CA ALA A 122 0.01 10.16 -5.42
C ALA A 122 1.34 10.87 -5.76
N ARG A 123 1.48 11.41 -6.98
CA ARG A 123 2.69 12.17 -7.39
C ARG A 123 2.86 13.45 -6.59
N ILE A 124 1.80 14.24 -6.45
CA ILE A 124 1.81 15.47 -5.63
C ILE A 124 2.14 15.10 -4.18
N ALA A 125 1.47 14.09 -3.63
CA ALA A 125 1.68 13.66 -2.26
C ALA A 125 3.13 13.22 -2.00
N GLY A 126 3.72 12.46 -2.92
CA GLY A 126 5.11 12.01 -2.81
C GLY A 126 6.10 13.17 -2.93
N VAL A 127 5.90 14.10 -3.87
CA VAL A 127 6.77 15.29 -4.02
C VAL A 127 6.69 16.19 -2.79
N VAL A 128 5.49 16.41 -2.23
CA VAL A 128 5.30 17.22 -1.01
C VAL A 128 5.86 16.52 0.23
N SER A 129 5.87 15.18 0.24
CA SER A 129 6.44 14.41 1.36
C SER A 129 7.94 14.64 1.53
N ILE A 130 8.68 14.90 0.45
CA ILE A 130 10.15 15.10 0.50
C ILE A 130 10.56 16.32 1.36
N PRO A 131 10.12 17.56 1.06
CA PRO A 131 10.45 18.72 1.88
C PRO A 131 9.85 18.60 3.28
N LEU A 132 8.69 17.95 3.41
CA LEU A 132 8.09 17.70 4.72
C LEU A 132 8.99 16.81 5.58
N LEU A 133 9.49 15.67 5.08
CA LEU A 133 10.44 14.82 5.80
C LEU A 133 11.74 15.57 6.12
N GLN A 134 12.22 16.39 5.18
CA GLN A 134 13.42 17.18 5.38
C GLN A 134 13.26 18.24 6.48
N SER A 135 12.03 18.66 6.80
CA SER A 135 11.75 19.62 7.87
C SER A 135 11.93 19.05 9.29
N TYR A 136 11.87 17.72 9.47
CA TYR A 136 11.89 17.07 10.80
C TYR A 136 13.14 17.40 11.63
N PRO A 137 14.37 17.31 11.08
CA PRO A 137 15.57 17.75 11.79
C PRO A 137 15.51 19.22 12.26
N PHE A 138 14.90 20.10 11.47
CA PHE A 138 14.77 21.52 11.81
C PHE A 138 13.70 21.75 12.88
N ILE A 139 12.57 21.06 12.78
CA ILE A 139 11.53 21.06 13.83
C ILE A 139 12.14 20.60 15.16
N ALA A 140 13.02 19.60 15.14
CA ALA A 140 13.69 19.09 16.35
C ALA A 140 14.65 20.06 17.03
N MET A 141 15.08 21.14 16.35
CA MET A 141 15.86 22.21 16.98
C MET A 141 14.99 23.10 17.90
N LEU A 142 13.67 23.02 17.78
CA LEU A 142 12.73 23.73 18.63
C LEU A 142 12.54 23.02 19.98
N SER A 143 11.92 23.74 20.91
CA SER A 143 11.64 23.26 22.26
C SER A 143 10.23 23.64 22.72
N GLY A 144 9.78 22.97 23.79
CA GLY A 144 8.49 23.24 24.42
C GLY A 144 7.28 23.02 23.51
N PHE A 145 6.29 23.89 23.66
CA PHE A 145 4.99 23.78 22.97
C PHE A 145 5.11 23.87 21.44
N THR A 146 5.95 24.76 20.91
CA THR A 146 6.10 24.93 19.45
C THR A 146 6.62 23.66 18.78
N LEU A 147 7.58 22.96 19.40
CA LEU A 147 8.03 21.67 18.91
C LEU A 147 6.87 20.67 18.87
N TYR A 148 6.14 20.54 19.98
CA TYR A 148 5.04 19.59 20.09
C TYR A 148 3.94 19.87 19.06
N LEU A 149 3.59 21.13 18.84
CA LEU A 149 2.60 21.53 17.84
C LEU A 149 3.06 21.21 16.42
N LEU A 150 4.28 21.64 16.05
CA LEU A 150 4.78 21.46 14.69
C LEU A 150 5.05 19.99 14.37
N ILE A 151 5.53 19.19 15.32
CA ILE A 151 5.74 17.76 15.08
C ILE A 151 4.42 17.01 14.91
N ASN A 152 3.37 17.40 15.64
CA ASN A 152 2.02 16.87 15.42
C ASN A 152 1.52 17.20 14.02
N ILE A 153 1.59 18.48 13.61
CA ILE A 153 1.17 18.91 12.27
C ILE A 153 1.97 18.18 11.19
N ALA A 154 3.29 18.07 11.35
CA ALA A 154 4.16 17.40 10.40
C ALA A 154 3.87 15.89 10.32
N SER A 155 3.64 15.23 11.46
CA SER A 155 3.32 13.80 11.53
C SER A 155 1.98 13.50 10.86
N VAL A 156 0.93 14.27 11.21
CA VAL A 156 -0.39 14.19 10.58
C VAL A 156 -0.25 14.38 9.07
N SER A 157 0.38 15.47 8.65
CA SER A 157 0.56 15.79 7.22
C SER A 157 1.27 14.67 6.47
N LYS A 158 2.36 14.12 7.03
CA LYS A 158 3.10 13.02 6.41
C LYS A 158 2.18 11.81 6.24
N ASN A 159 1.50 11.39 7.30
CA ASN A 159 0.64 10.22 7.26
C ASN A 159 -0.52 10.39 6.26
N LEU A 160 -1.08 11.61 6.13
CA LEU A 160 -2.10 11.92 5.12
C LEU A 160 -1.57 11.81 3.68
N LEU A 161 -0.36 12.30 3.43
CA LEU A 161 0.28 12.17 2.11
C LEU A 161 0.55 10.69 1.79
N GLN A 162 1.03 9.94 2.78
CA GLN A 162 1.32 8.51 2.61
C GLN A 162 0.05 7.71 2.32
N VAL A 163 -1.02 7.87 3.11
CA VAL A 163 -2.27 7.12 2.89
C VAL A 163 -2.87 7.44 1.53
N SER A 164 -2.67 8.67 1.04
CA SER A 164 -3.09 9.06 -0.31
C SER A 164 -2.36 8.29 -1.41
N ILE A 165 -1.04 8.09 -1.27
CA ILE A 165 -0.24 7.30 -2.20
C ILE A 165 -0.68 5.83 -2.18
N ILE A 166 -0.77 5.25 -0.99
CA ILE A 166 -1.17 3.85 -0.78
C ILE A 166 -2.56 3.58 -1.37
N THR A 167 -3.54 4.45 -1.07
CA THR A 167 -4.89 4.33 -1.61
C THR A 167 -4.91 4.49 -3.13
N GLY A 168 -4.12 5.43 -3.67
CA GLY A 168 -3.98 5.61 -5.11
C GLY A 168 -3.45 4.35 -5.80
N MET A 169 -2.42 3.70 -5.24
CA MET A 169 -1.88 2.45 -5.77
C MET A 169 -2.88 1.30 -5.68
N PHE A 170 -3.59 1.17 -4.56
CA PHE A 170 -4.62 0.15 -4.41
C PHE A 170 -5.74 0.32 -5.46
N LEU A 171 -6.13 1.56 -5.75
CA LEU A 171 -7.13 1.84 -6.78
C LEU A 171 -6.63 1.48 -8.19
N LEU A 172 -5.35 1.72 -8.49
CA LEU A 172 -4.74 1.34 -9.76
C LEU A 172 -4.69 -0.17 -9.94
N GLN A 173 -4.31 -0.92 -8.90
CA GLN A 173 -4.33 -2.39 -8.92
C GLN A 173 -5.73 -2.92 -9.25
N ASN A 174 -6.77 -2.37 -8.59
CA ASN A 174 -8.16 -2.78 -8.83
C ASN A 174 -8.70 -2.36 -10.22
N ARG A 175 -8.17 -1.30 -10.83
CA ARG A 175 -8.49 -0.87 -12.21
C ARG A 175 -7.71 -1.67 -13.26
N ALA A 176 -6.56 -2.24 -12.91
CA ALA A 176 -5.73 -3.02 -13.83
C ALA A 176 -6.31 -4.41 -14.13
N VAL A 177 -7.22 -4.93 -13.30
CA VAL A 177 -7.79 -6.28 -13.41
C VAL A 177 -9.31 -6.27 -13.51
N GLU A 178 -9.86 -7.35 -14.05
CA GLU A 178 -11.31 -7.57 -14.08
C GLU A 178 -11.87 -7.90 -12.70
N GLN A 179 -13.16 -7.66 -12.50
CA GLN A 179 -13.80 -7.79 -11.19
C GLN A 179 -13.67 -9.19 -10.57
N HIS A 180 -13.72 -10.25 -11.39
CA HIS A 180 -13.60 -11.64 -10.92
C HIS A 180 -12.19 -11.96 -10.38
N GLN A 181 -11.15 -11.28 -10.87
CA GLN A 181 -9.76 -11.50 -10.43
C GLN A 181 -9.26 -10.52 -9.36
N ARG A 182 -10.07 -9.51 -8.98
CA ARG A 182 -9.67 -8.50 -7.97
C ARG A 182 -9.25 -9.12 -6.64
N GLY A 183 -9.91 -10.20 -6.22
CA GLY A 183 -9.55 -10.93 -4.99
C GLY A 183 -8.13 -11.48 -5.05
N ALA A 184 -7.79 -12.21 -6.13
CA ALA A 184 -6.46 -12.76 -6.34
C ALA A 184 -5.39 -11.66 -6.48
N ALA A 185 -5.68 -10.60 -7.26
CA ALA A 185 -4.78 -9.47 -7.45
C ALA A 185 -4.46 -8.76 -6.12
N ASN A 186 -5.48 -8.47 -5.30
CA ASN A 186 -5.29 -7.88 -3.98
C ASN A 186 -4.54 -8.82 -3.04
N GLY A 187 -4.78 -10.14 -3.11
CA GLY A 187 -4.03 -11.14 -2.35
C GLY A 187 -2.53 -11.14 -2.67
N ILE A 188 -2.18 -11.10 -3.97
CA ILE A 188 -0.78 -10.97 -4.42
C ILE A 188 -0.18 -9.65 -3.91
N ALA A 189 -0.90 -8.54 -4.07
CA ALA A 189 -0.45 -7.22 -3.65
C ALA A 189 -0.20 -7.14 -2.13
N MET A 190 -1.14 -7.64 -1.32
CA MET A 190 -1.01 -7.64 0.14
C MET A 190 0.12 -8.54 0.63
N THR A 191 0.32 -9.71 -0.01
CA THR A 191 1.43 -10.60 0.33
C THR A 191 2.78 -9.94 0.03
N ALA A 192 2.94 -9.40 -1.19
CA ALA A 192 4.17 -8.73 -1.60
C ALA A 192 4.48 -7.51 -0.73
N MET A 193 3.47 -6.69 -0.44
CA MET A 193 3.59 -5.52 0.43
C MET A 193 3.99 -5.92 1.86
N SER A 194 3.41 -6.99 2.40
CA SER A 194 3.70 -7.45 3.76
C SER A 194 5.15 -7.89 3.93
N ILE A 195 5.71 -8.61 2.95
CA ILE A 195 7.14 -8.99 2.94
C ILE A 195 8.02 -7.74 3.03
N PHE A 196 7.70 -6.70 2.26
CA PHE A 196 8.43 -5.44 2.27
C PHE A 196 8.28 -4.67 3.58
N LYS A 197 7.07 -4.66 4.17
CA LYS A 197 6.83 -4.04 5.48
C LYS A 197 7.63 -4.70 6.58
N THR A 198 7.81 -6.02 6.56
CA THR A 198 8.59 -6.75 7.59
C THR A 198 10.04 -6.26 7.67
N ILE A 199 10.63 -5.81 6.56
CA ILE A 199 12.01 -5.32 6.51
C ILE A 199 12.11 -3.86 7.00
N GLY A 200 11.02 -3.10 6.89
CA GLY A 200 10.95 -1.67 7.21
C GLY A 200 11.50 -1.31 8.60
N PRO A 201 11.03 -1.94 9.70
CA PRO A 201 11.49 -1.62 11.05
C PRO A 201 12.98 -1.92 11.25
N ALA A 202 13.45 -3.10 10.81
CA ALA A 202 14.85 -3.47 10.93
C ALA A 202 15.77 -2.50 10.16
N GLY A 203 15.40 -2.14 8.93
CA GLY A 203 16.11 -1.16 8.14
C GLY A 203 16.09 0.24 8.75
N GLY A 204 14.91 0.72 9.15
CA GLY A 204 14.73 2.03 9.78
C GLY A 204 15.52 2.18 11.07
N GLY A 205 15.43 1.19 11.97
CA GLY A 205 16.19 1.16 13.22
C GLY A 205 17.71 1.11 12.99
N ALA A 206 18.18 0.32 12.03
CA ALA A 206 19.60 0.27 11.67
C ALA A 206 20.12 1.61 11.13
N ILE A 207 19.35 2.28 10.25
CA ILE A 207 19.71 3.61 9.72
C ILE A 207 19.74 4.64 10.84
N LEU A 208 18.76 4.62 11.76
CA LEU A 208 18.75 5.50 12.93
C LEU A 208 19.98 5.28 13.82
N ALA A 209 20.28 4.03 14.18
CA ALA A 209 21.42 3.70 15.02
C ALA A 209 22.75 4.11 14.38
N TRP A 210 22.90 3.91 13.06
CA TRP A 210 24.07 4.35 12.30
C TRP A 210 24.18 5.88 12.24
N SER A 211 23.06 6.56 12.00
CA SER A 211 22.97 8.02 12.01
C SER A 211 23.43 8.60 13.36
N GLN A 212 22.95 8.05 14.47
CA GLN A 212 23.30 8.52 15.82
C GLN A 212 24.81 8.38 16.14
N LYS A 213 25.52 7.42 15.54
CA LYS A 213 26.98 7.29 15.70
C LYS A 213 27.75 8.40 15.00
N ARG A 214 27.14 9.10 14.03
CA ARG A 214 27.79 10.09 13.16
C ARG A 214 27.36 11.52 13.46
N MET A 215 26.97 11.81 14.70
CA MET A 215 26.55 13.14 15.16
C MET A 215 27.60 14.24 14.89
N GLY A 216 28.89 13.92 14.93
CA GLY A 216 29.99 14.88 14.74
C GLY A 216 30.45 15.10 13.30
N ALA A 217 29.74 14.59 12.28
CA ALA A 217 30.18 14.77 10.89
C ALA A 217 29.85 16.17 10.33
N SER A 218 30.78 16.74 9.57
CA SER A 218 30.62 18.08 8.96
C SER A 218 29.59 18.13 7.82
N PHE A 219 29.29 16.99 7.20
CA PHE A 219 28.29 16.87 6.13
C PHE A 219 27.15 15.94 6.58
N LEU A 220 25.93 16.48 6.63
CA LEU A 220 24.70 15.81 7.10
C LEU A 220 24.90 15.12 8.48
N PRO A 221 25.02 15.88 9.57
CA PRO A 221 25.24 15.33 10.91
C PRO A 221 24.02 14.54 11.39
N GLY A 222 24.29 13.33 11.89
CA GLY A 222 23.32 12.44 12.52
C GLY A 222 21.94 12.43 11.87
N VAL A 223 20.97 13.01 12.57
CA VAL A 223 19.54 13.00 12.21
C VAL A 223 19.27 13.59 10.82
N HIS A 224 20.07 14.54 10.32
CA HIS A 224 19.92 15.01 8.94
C HIS A 224 20.19 13.89 7.91
N MET A 225 21.16 13.01 8.18
CA MET A 225 21.44 11.86 7.32
C MET A 225 20.31 10.84 7.34
N LEU A 226 19.70 10.61 8.51
CA LEU A 226 18.55 9.71 8.65
C LEU A 226 17.38 10.13 7.76
N PHE A 227 16.92 11.37 7.88
CA PHE A 227 15.82 11.87 7.07
C PHE A 227 16.21 12.05 5.60
N PHE A 228 17.48 12.31 5.29
CA PHE A 228 17.99 12.32 3.93
C PHE A 228 17.90 10.93 3.27
N ILE A 229 18.27 9.85 3.97
CA ILE A 229 18.15 8.48 3.44
C ILE A 229 16.68 8.12 3.22
N LEU A 230 15.79 8.46 4.16
CA LEU A 230 14.35 8.27 3.96
C LEU A 230 13.85 9.06 2.74
N ASN A 231 14.35 10.28 2.53
CA ASN A 231 14.04 11.08 1.35
C ASN A 231 14.55 10.49 0.04
N ILE A 232 15.70 9.81 0.03
CA ILE A 232 16.18 9.08 -1.16
C ILE A 232 15.19 7.96 -1.51
N VAL A 233 14.76 7.18 -0.53
CA VAL A 233 13.79 6.09 -0.75
C VAL A 233 12.44 6.64 -1.22
N MET A 234 11.96 7.73 -0.61
CA MET A 234 10.77 8.45 -1.05
C MET A 234 10.91 8.97 -2.48
N GLY A 235 12.05 9.59 -2.80
CA GLY A 235 12.35 10.11 -4.15
C GLY A 235 12.40 9.00 -5.20
N LEU A 236 12.97 7.84 -4.86
CA LEU A 236 12.92 6.65 -5.72
C LEU A 236 11.46 6.19 -5.92
N GLY A 237 10.67 6.09 -4.86
CA GLY A 237 9.25 5.76 -4.95
C GLY A 237 8.47 6.73 -5.85
N VAL A 238 8.74 8.04 -5.72
CA VAL A 238 8.17 9.08 -6.57
C VAL A 238 8.59 8.90 -8.02
N LEU A 239 9.86 8.62 -8.29
CA LEU A 239 10.35 8.37 -9.65
C LEU A 239 9.64 7.16 -10.29
N LEU A 240 9.38 6.10 -9.52
CA LEU A 240 8.63 4.94 -9.99
C LEU A 240 7.16 5.24 -10.33
N LEU A 241 6.57 6.35 -9.83
CA LEU A 241 5.22 6.79 -10.21
C LEU A 241 5.16 7.38 -11.62
N PHE A 242 6.29 7.67 -12.25
CA PHE A 242 6.36 8.23 -13.59
C PHE A 242 6.52 7.14 -14.66
N THR A 243 6.08 7.46 -15.87
CA THR A 243 6.32 6.64 -17.05
C THR A 243 7.83 6.66 -17.37
N PRO A 244 8.44 5.52 -17.75
CA PRO A 244 7.80 4.31 -18.27
C PRO A 244 7.43 3.24 -17.21
N PHE A 245 7.79 3.43 -15.93
CA PHE A 245 7.63 2.36 -14.94
C PHE A 245 6.16 2.07 -14.62
N LEU A 246 5.44 3.05 -14.07
CA LEU A 246 4.03 2.88 -13.74
C LEU A 246 3.19 2.95 -15.03
N THR A 247 2.73 1.78 -15.48
CA THR A 247 1.89 1.67 -16.68
C THR A 247 0.42 1.60 -16.28
N ILE A 248 -0.42 2.38 -16.96
CA ILE A 248 -1.85 2.45 -16.70
C ILE A 248 -2.57 1.63 -17.76
N ARG A 249 -3.54 0.80 -17.35
CA ARG A 249 -4.48 0.19 -18.29
C ARG A 249 -5.27 1.31 -18.97
N LYS A 250 -5.10 1.50 -20.27
CA LYS A 250 -5.96 2.42 -21.05
C LYS A 250 -7.34 1.78 -21.13
N ASN A 251 -8.37 2.48 -20.66
CA ASN A 251 -9.74 2.06 -20.95
C ASN A 251 -9.97 2.27 -22.45
N THR A 252 -10.09 1.20 -23.22
CA THR A 252 -10.59 1.29 -24.58
C THR A 252 -12.04 1.77 -24.49
N PRO A 253 -12.41 2.93 -25.07
CA PRO A 253 -13.81 3.31 -25.11
C PRO A 253 -14.56 2.25 -25.92
N THR A 254 -15.55 1.63 -25.30
CA THR A 254 -16.60 0.89 -26.02
C THR A 254 -17.36 1.91 -26.86
N THR A 255 -16.97 2.03 -28.13
CA THR A 255 -17.77 2.64 -29.20
C THR A 255 -19.04 1.85 -29.43
#